data_AF-A0A8C5Z527-F1
#
_entry.id   AF-A0A8C5Z527-F1
#
_cell.length_a   1.000
_cell.length_b   1.000
_cell.length_c   1.000
_cell.angle_alpha   90.00
_cell.angle_beta   90.00
_cell.angle_gamma   90.00
#
_symmetry.space_group_name_H-M   'P 1'
#
loop_
_entity.id
_entity.type
_entity.pdbx_description
1 polymer ?
#
loop_
_entity_poly.entity_id
_entity_poly.type
_entity_poly.pdbx_seq_one_letter_code
_entity_poly.pdbx_strand_id
1 'polypeptide(L)'
;MDAKSVGPLQYASRMEPQVCVCASETQNGFQTLRVVRADAQTPEEVGPRESALRRRKGPTKTPEPEPSAAPQDPLNWFGILVPHSLRQTQASFRDGLQLAADIASLQTRINWGRSQLRGIQEKLKQLEPGAA
;
A
#
# COMPACT_ATOMS: atom_id res chain seq x y z
N MET A 1 -21.43 0.19 30.41
CA MET A 1 -20.45 0.83 29.51
C MET A 1 -21.24 1.44 28.36
N ASP A 2 -21.49 2.75 28.40
CA ASP A 2 -22.21 3.46 27.33
C ASP A 2 -21.36 3.43 26.04
N ALA A 3 -21.82 2.69 25.04
CA ALA A 3 -21.26 2.74 23.71
C ALA A 3 -21.71 4.05 23.05
N LYS A 4 -20.92 5.12 23.23
CA LYS A 4 -21.12 6.37 22.48
C LYS A 4 -20.95 6.07 21.00
N SER A 5 -22.04 6.11 20.25
CA SER A 5 -22.02 5.95 18.80
C SER A 5 -21.15 7.03 18.18
N VAL A 6 -20.06 6.65 17.53
CA VAL A 6 -19.29 7.54 16.67
C VAL A 6 -20.07 7.80 15.38
N GLY A 7 -19.98 9.02 14.85
CA GLY A 7 -20.59 9.37 13.57
C GLY A 7 -20.01 8.53 12.42
N PRO A 8 -20.69 8.49 11.25
CA PRO A 8 -20.21 7.76 10.09
C PRO A 8 -18.90 8.36 9.58
N LEU A 9 -17.94 7.51 9.19
CA LEU A 9 -16.68 7.91 8.57
C LEU A 9 -16.92 8.59 7.22
N GLN A 10 -16.12 9.60 6.90
CA GLN A 10 -16.24 10.41 5.69
C GLN A 10 -15.26 9.95 4.60
N TYR A 11 -15.40 8.72 4.11
CA TYR A 11 -14.56 8.16 3.03
C TYR A 11 -15.19 8.34 1.64
N ALA A 12 -14.36 8.35 0.60
CA ALA A 12 -14.83 8.33 -0.80
C ALA A 12 -15.40 6.96 -1.15
N SER A 13 -16.31 6.92 -2.13
CA SER A 13 -16.78 5.66 -2.74
C SER A 13 -15.65 4.85 -3.41
N ARG A 14 -14.51 5.49 -3.65
CA ARG A 14 -13.28 4.90 -4.20
C ARG A 14 -12.12 5.22 -3.26
N MET A 15 -11.43 4.20 -2.78
CA MET A 15 -10.23 4.34 -1.96
C MET A 15 -9.00 4.21 -2.85
N GLU A 16 -8.08 5.15 -2.73
CA GLU A 16 -6.78 5.11 -3.41
C GLU A 16 -5.69 4.82 -2.39
N PRO A 17 -4.76 3.89 -2.67
CA PRO A 17 -3.59 3.73 -1.83
C PRO A 17 -2.80 5.03 -1.83
N GLN A 18 -2.12 5.36 -0.74
CA GLN A 18 -1.18 6.49 -0.72
C GLN A 18 0.22 6.10 -1.21
N VAL A 19 0.53 4.81 -1.08
CA VAL A 19 1.85 4.25 -1.30
C VAL A 19 1.69 2.85 -1.88
N CYS A 20 2.50 2.53 -2.89
CA CYS A 20 2.55 1.23 -3.56
C CYS A 20 3.97 0.65 -3.48
N VAL A 21 4.08 -0.68 -3.52
CA VAL A 21 5.37 -1.35 -3.68
C VAL A 21 5.49 -1.81 -5.13
N CYS A 22 6.48 -1.31 -5.84
CA CYS A 22 6.77 -1.70 -7.21
C CYS A 22 7.97 -2.64 -7.24
N ALA A 23 7.85 -3.72 -8.01
CA ALA A 23 8.99 -4.53 -8.41
C ALA A 23 9.55 -4.01 -9.74
N SER A 24 10.87 -3.96 -9.86
CA SER A 24 11.55 -3.72 -11.12
C SER A 24 12.76 -4.63 -11.24
N GLU A 25 13.08 -5.03 -12.44
CA GLU A 25 14.28 -5.80 -12.72
C GLU A 25 15.50 -4.88 -12.84
N THR A 26 16.61 -5.29 -12.24
CA THR A 26 17.90 -4.60 -12.35
C THR A 26 18.66 -5.10 -13.58
N GLN A 27 19.68 -4.35 -14.02
CA GLN A 27 20.54 -4.74 -15.15
C GLN A 27 21.22 -6.11 -14.97
N ASN A 28 21.34 -6.57 -13.72
CA ASN A 28 21.95 -7.85 -13.35
C ASN A 28 20.95 -9.03 -13.35
N GLY A 29 19.71 -8.80 -13.81
CA GLY A 29 18.66 -9.83 -13.95
C GLY A 29 18.02 -10.26 -12.62
N PHE A 30 18.15 -9.46 -11.56
CA PHE A 30 17.45 -9.70 -10.29
C PHE A 30 16.49 -8.56 -9.97
N GLN A 31 15.42 -8.87 -9.26
CA GLN A 31 14.38 -7.91 -8.90
C GLN A 31 14.80 -7.02 -7.73
N THR A 32 14.41 -5.75 -7.80
CA THR A 32 14.47 -4.79 -6.70
C THR A 32 13.08 -4.28 -6.43
N LEU A 33 12.76 -4.11 -5.15
CA LEU A 33 11.50 -3.57 -4.68
C LEU A 33 11.71 -2.12 -4.27
N ARG A 34 10.75 -1.26 -4.62
CA ARG A 34 10.75 0.14 -4.20
C ARG A 34 9.37 0.53 -3.72
N VAL A 35 9.33 1.33 -2.67
CA VAL A 35 8.11 1.97 -2.21
C VAL A 35 7.97 3.29 -2.96
N VAL A 36 6.83 3.50 -3.60
CA VAL A 36 6.52 4.69 -4.42
C VAL A 36 5.22 5.29 -3.92
N ARG A 37 5.08 6.62 -3.96
CA ARG A 37 3.76 7.22 -3.76
C ARG A 37 2.84 6.73 -4.87
N ALA A 38 1.67 6.25 -4.50
CA ALA A 38 0.70 5.80 -5.47
C ALA A 38 0.24 7.00 -6.32
N ASP A 39 0.45 6.91 -7.62
CA ASP A 39 -0.32 7.63 -8.61
C ASP A 39 -1.69 6.96 -8.79
N ALA A 40 -2.70 7.76 -9.14
CA ALA A 40 -4.12 7.41 -9.15
C ALA A 40 -4.50 6.34 -10.19
N GLN A 41 -3.93 5.13 -10.11
CA GLN A 41 -3.98 4.18 -11.23
C GLN A 41 -4.82 2.93 -11.00
N THR A 42 -5.34 2.68 -9.79
CA THR A 42 -6.43 1.70 -9.60
C THR A 42 -7.14 1.94 -8.26
N PRO A 43 -8.31 2.59 -8.25
CA PRO A 43 -9.11 2.78 -7.06
C PRO A 43 -9.85 1.48 -6.66
N GLU A 44 -9.84 1.15 -5.37
CA GLU A 44 -10.65 0.07 -4.81
C GLU A 44 -12.06 0.60 -4.50
N GLU A 45 -13.11 -0.10 -4.94
CA GLU A 45 -14.52 0.25 -4.63
C GLU A 45 -14.87 -0.30 -3.24
N VAL A 46 -14.92 0.58 -2.22
CA VAL A 46 -15.08 0.18 -0.80
C VAL A 46 -16.49 0.48 -0.26
N GLY A 47 -17.46 0.76 -1.13
CA GLY A 47 -18.84 1.07 -0.73
C GLY A 47 -19.81 -0.11 -0.86
N PRO A 48 -20.78 -0.28 0.06
CA PRO A 48 -22.00 -1.04 -0.23
C PRO A 48 -22.72 -0.41 -1.43
N ARG A 49 -23.08 -1.21 -2.45
CA ARG A 49 -23.84 -0.76 -3.64
C ARG A 49 -25.27 -0.30 -3.34
N GLU A 50 -25.69 -0.34 -2.08
CA GLU A 50 -27.07 -0.08 -1.70
C GLU A 50 -27.25 1.37 -1.27
N SER A 51 -27.86 2.14 -2.17
CA SER A 51 -28.50 3.43 -1.91
C SER A 51 -29.72 3.27 -0.99
N ALA A 52 -29.55 2.75 0.22
CA ALA A 52 -30.63 2.66 1.20
C ALA A 52 -30.75 3.99 1.98
N LEU A 53 -30.95 5.09 1.25
CA LEU A 53 -31.36 6.36 1.82
C LEU A 53 -32.80 6.22 2.32
N ARG A 54 -33.01 6.07 3.64
CA ARG A 54 -34.30 6.38 4.24
C ARG A 54 -34.56 7.89 4.12
N ARG A 55 -35.16 8.28 2.99
CA ARG A 55 -35.69 9.61 2.72
C ARG A 55 -36.75 9.94 3.78
N ARG A 56 -36.44 10.85 4.70
CA ARG A 56 -37.46 11.52 5.50
C ARG A 56 -38.18 12.52 4.58
N LYS A 57 -39.50 12.41 4.44
CA LYS A 57 -40.32 13.32 3.65
C LYS A 57 -40.31 14.72 4.29
N GLY A 58 -39.73 15.70 3.60
CA GLY A 58 -39.84 17.13 3.90
C GLY A 58 -39.58 17.93 2.61
N PRO A 59 -40.33 19.01 2.34
CA PRO A 59 -40.19 19.76 1.10
C PRO A 59 -39.04 20.75 1.21
N THR A 60 -38.21 20.80 0.17
CA THR A 60 -37.71 21.98 -0.58
C THR A 60 -36.32 21.66 -1.10
N LYS A 61 -36.20 21.62 -2.43
CA LYS A 61 -34.96 21.37 -3.18
C LYS A 61 -34.05 22.59 -3.03
N THR A 62 -32.92 22.41 -2.35
CA THR A 62 -31.74 23.27 -2.48
C THR A 62 -30.76 22.54 -3.41
N PRO A 63 -30.08 23.20 -4.37
CA PRO A 63 -29.09 22.53 -5.21
C PRO A 63 -28.01 21.94 -4.30
N GLU A 64 -27.85 20.62 -4.38
CA GLU A 64 -26.81 19.88 -3.67
C GLU A 64 -25.46 20.41 -4.19
N PRO A 65 -24.57 20.93 -3.33
CA PRO A 65 -23.22 21.24 -3.77
C PRO A 65 -22.57 19.94 -4.24
N GLU A 66 -21.93 20.00 -5.41
CA GLU A 66 -21.08 18.94 -5.97
C GLU A 66 -20.35 18.21 -4.84
N PRO A 67 -20.35 16.85 -4.81
CA PRO A 67 -19.72 16.11 -3.74
C PRO A 67 -18.26 16.52 -3.68
N SER A 68 -17.92 17.29 -2.65
CA SER A 68 -16.54 17.67 -2.35
C SER A 68 -15.71 16.39 -2.41
N ALA A 69 -14.70 16.35 -3.28
CA ALA A 69 -13.84 15.19 -3.45
C ALA A 69 -13.45 14.67 -2.06
N ALA A 70 -13.83 13.43 -1.76
CA ALA A 70 -13.67 12.96 -0.39
C ALA A 70 -12.17 12.97 -0.02
N PRO A 71 -11.85 13.12 1.27
CA PRO A 71 -10.47 13.28 1.69
C PRO A 71 -9.60 12.09 1.24
N GLN A 72 -8.52 12.38 0.50
CA GLN A 72 -7.58 11.34 0.04
C GLN A 72 -6.76 10.74 1.19
N ASP A 73 -6.58 11.47 2.29
CA ASP A 73 -5.93 10.93 3.47
C ASP A 73 -6.94 10.20 4.36
N PRO A 74 -6.78 8.88 4.61
CA PRO A 74 -7.71 8.12 5.43
C PRO A 74 -7.82 8.64 6.87
N LEU A 75 -6.83 9.37 7.36
CA LEU A 75 -6.95 10.06 8.65
C LEU A 75 -8.05 11.13 8.63
N ASN A 76 -8.24 11.82 7.51
CA ASN A 76 -9.25 12.86 7.40
C ASN A 76 -10.68 12.30 7.34
N TRP A 77 -10.86 10.98 7.16
CA TRP A 77 -12.18 10.32 7.27
C TRP A 77 -12.75 10.38 8.70
N PHE A 78 -11.90 10.61 9.70
CA PHE A 78 -12.29 10.81 11.10
C PHE A 78 -12.67 12.26 11.41
N GLY A 79 -12.71 13.15 10.41
CA GLY A 79 -13.02 14.57 10.56
C GLY A 79 -11.90 15.36 11.25
N ILE A 80 -12.27 16.41 12.00
CA ILE A 80 -11.32 17.36 12.60
C ILE A 80 -10.46 16.70 13.71
N LEU A 81 -10.99 15.68 14.38
CA LEU A 81 -10.36 15.06 15.54
C LEU A 81 -9.78 13.69 15.22
N VAL A 82 -8.60 13.69 14.58
CA VAL A 82 -7.82 12.47 14.38
C VAL A 82 -6.96 12.21 15.62
N PRO A 83 -7.12 11.07 16.31
CA PRO A 83 -6.25 10.67 17.41
C PRO A 83 -4.77 10.70 17.01
N HIS A 84 -3.93 11.25 17.89
CA HIS A 84 -2.48 11.34 17.67
C HIS A 84 -1.85 9.95 17.39
N SER A 85 -2.33 8.92 18.08
CA SER A 85 -1.90 7.53 17.86
C SER A 85 -2.10 7.07 16.42
N LEU A 86 -3.24 7.39 15.78
CA LEU A 86 -3.48 7.02 14.38
C LEU A 86 -2.53 7.75 13.43
N ARG A 87 -2.25 9.04 13.69
CA ARG A 87 -1.26 9.81 12.91
C ARG A 87 0.11 9.17 13.00
N GLN A 88 0.53 8.82 14.21
CA GLN A 88 1.81 8.18 14.47
C GLN A 88 1.88 6.79 13.83
N THR A 89 0.85 5.96 13.98
CA THR A 89 0.80 4.61 13.41
C THR A 89 0.86 4.65 11.88
N GLN A 90 0.14 5.56 11.22
CA GLN A 90 0.22 5.68 9.76
C GLN A 90 1.62 6.11 9.30
N ALA A 91 2.27 7.05 10.00
CA ALA A 91 3.64 7.44 9.70
C ALA A 91 4.62 6.26 9.89
N SER A 92 4.60 5.61 11.06
CA SER A 92 5.44 4.45 11.36
C SER A 92 5.19 3.28 10.42
N PHE A 93 3.96 3.09 9.95
CA PHE A 93 3.64 2.06 8.96
C PHE A 93 4.30 2.34 7.61
N ARG A 94 4.31 3.60 7.15
CA ARG A 94 5.01 3.99 5.91
C ARG A 94 6.52 3.73 6.02
N ASP A 95 7.12 4.09 7.15
CA ASP A 95 8.55 3.86 7.40
C ASP A 95 8.86 2.35 7.47
N GLY A 96 8.01 1.58 8.15
CA GLY A 96 8.14 0.13 8.22
C GLY A 96 8.01 -0.56 6.85
N LEU A 97 7.10 -0.06 6.00
CA LEU A 97 6.94 -0.56 4.64
C LEU A 97 8.17 -0.28 3.77
N GLN A 98 8.77 0.91 3.89
CA GLN A 98 10.03 1.25 3.23
C GLN A 98 11.15 0.29 3.64
N LEU A 99 11.32 0.09 4.96
CA LEU A 99 12.32 -0.82 5.48
C LEU A 99 12.11 -2.25 4.99
N ALA A 100 10.86 -2.72 4.94
CA ALA A 100 10.54 -4.05 4.44
C ALA A 100 10.93 -4.22 2.96
N ALA A 101 10.67 -3.21 2.11
CA ALA A 101 11.07 -3.25 0.70
C ALA A 101 12.59 -3.27 0.53
N ASP A 102 13.32 -2.51 1.35
CA ASP A 102 14.78 -2.49 1.33
C ASP A 102 15.37 -3.85 1.75
N ILE A 103 14.82 -4.46 2.82
CA ILE A 103 15.21 -5.79 3.29
C ILE A 103 14.95 -6.84 2.20
N ALA A 104 13.76 -6.83 1.59
CA ALA A 104 13.39 -7.80 0.57
C ALA A 104 14.25 -7.65 -0.70
N SER A 105 14.62 -6.42 -1.07
CA SER A 105 15.57 -6.15 -2.15
C SER A 105 16.96 -6.69 -1.83
N LEU A 106 17.44 -6.47 -0.60
CA LEU A 106 18.71 -7.01 -0.14
C LEU A 106 18.71 -8.54 -0.14
N GLN A 107 17.64 -9.18 0.34
CA GLN A 107 17.47 -10.63 0.32
C GLN A 107 17.53 -11.18 -1.11
N THR A 108 16.87 -10.51 -2.05
CA THR A 108 16.89 -10.88 -3.47
C THR A 108 18.33 -10.83 -4.02
N ARG A 109 19.06 -9.76 -3.71
CA ARG A 109 20.47 -9.61 -4.12
C ARG A 109 21.38 -10.68 -3.52
N ILE A 110 21.21 -11.01 -2.24
CA ILE A 110 21.98 -12.07 -1.56
C ILE A 110 21.70 -13.43 -2.21
N ASN A 111 20.43 -13.76 -2.45
CA ASN A 111 20.04 -15.02 -3.07
C ASN A 111 20.59 -15.15 -4.50
N TRP A 112 20.52 -14.06 -5.28
CA TRP A 112 21.16 -14.00 -6.59
C TRP A 112 22.66 -14.29 -6.51
N GLY A 113 23.38 -13.61 -5.62
CA GLY A 113 24.83 -13.81 -5.45
C GLY A 113 25.19 -15.24 -5.05
N ARG A 114 24.42 -15.84 -4.13
CA ARG A 114 24.56 -17.25 -3.74
C ARG A 114 24.35 -18.21 -4.92
N SER A 115 23.38 -17.90 -5.79
CA SER A 115 23.11 -18.70 -6.99
C SER A 115 24.26 -18.63 -7.99
N GLN A 116 24.82 -17.44 -8.22
CA GLN A 116 25.97 -17.26 -9.11
C GLN A 116 27.20 -18.03 -8.61
N LEU A 117 27.50 -17.91 -7.31
CA LEU A 117 28.64 -18.60 -6.69
C LEU A 117 28.50 -20.12 -6.81
N ARG A 118 27.32 -20.66 -6.51
CA ARG A 118 27.05 -22.10 -6.67
C ARG A 118 27.25 -22.55 -8.12
N GLY A 119 26.74 -21.79 -9.09
CA GLY A 119 26.92 -22.11 -10.51
C GLY A 119 28.38 -22.10 -10.95
N ILE A 120 29.21 -21.20 -10.41
CA ILE A 120 30.66 -21.19 -10.69
C ILE A 120 31.34 -22.40 -10.05
N GLN A 121 31.01 -22.74 -8.80
CA GLN A 121 31.58 -23.91 -8.12
C GLN A 121 31.25 -25.23 -8.85
N GLU A 122 30.03 -25.38 -9.35
CA GLU A 122 29.63 -26.54 -10.15
C GLU A 122 30.45 -26.62 -11.44
N LYS A 123 30.61 -25.51 -12.16
CA LYS A 123 31.45 -25.46 -13.38
C LYS A 123 32.91 -25.80 -13.08
N LEU A 124 33.46 -25.32 -11.96
CA LEU A 124 34.82 -25.62 -11.56
C LEU A 124 35.01 -27.13 -11.31
N LYS A 125 34.07 -27.77 -10.60
CA LYS A 125 34.09 -29.23 -10.40
C LYS A 125 34.05 -30.03 -11.70
N GLN A 126 33.31 -29.55 -12.71
CA GLN A 126 33.25 -30.21 -14.02
C GLN A 126 34.54 -30.03 -14.84
N LEU A 127 35.27 -28.94 -14.60
CA LEU A 127 36.54 -28.62 -15.25
C LEU A 127 37.75 -29.20 -14.51
N GLU A 128 37.54 -29.93 -13.43
CA GLU A 128 38.56 -30.72 -12.74
C GLU A 128 38.43 -32.21 -13.08
N PRO A 129 38.60 -32.65 -14.35
CA PRO A 129 38.70 -34.07 -14.64
C PRO A 129 40.11 -34.52 -14.23
N GLY A 130 40.22 -35.14 -13.06
CA GLY A 130 41.35 -35.98 -12.67
C GLY A 130 42.73 -35.34 -12.82
N ALA A 131 43.17 -34.60 -11.79
CA ALA A 131 44.59 -34.55 -11.47
C ALA A 131 45.02 -35.96 -11.01
N ALA A 132 45.33 -36.82 -11.98
CA ALA A 132 45.99 -38.11 -11.81
C ALA A 132 47.49 -37.95 -12.03
#